data_AF-A0A529GLR1-F1
#
_entry.id   AF-A0A529GLR1-F1
#
_cell.length_a   1.000
_cell.length_b   1.000
_cell.length_c   1.000
_cell.angle_alpha   90.00
_cell.angle_beta   90.00
_cell.angle_gamma   90.00
#
_symmetry.space_group_name_H-M   'P 1'
#
loop_
_entity.id
_entity.type
_entity.pdbx_description
1 polymer ?
#
loop_
_entity_poly.entity_id
_entity_poly.type
_entity_poly.pdbx_seq_one_letter_code
_entity_poly.pdbx_strand_id
1 'polypeptide(L)' 'MKNVRDHPDSKSDLEEIAGRRTQGRSENPDTLDEQLDAGLEDSFPASDPPAVVSTAISGGAK' A
#
# COMPACT_ATOMS: atom_id res chain seq x y z
N MET A 1 -22.59 -10.47 -11.53
CA MET A 1 -21.54 -9.45 -11.78
C MET A 1 -21.92 -8.22 -10.97
N LYS A 2 -21.20 -7.91 -9.90
CA LYS A 2 -21.54 -6.77 -9.02
C LYS A 2 -20.80 -5.55 -9.56
N ASN A 3 -21.53 -4.56 -10.07
CA ASN A 3 -20.93 -3.33 -10.60
C ASN A 3 -20.37 -2.51 -9.44
N VAL A 4 -19.04 -2.46 -9.32
CA VAL A 4 -18.28 -1.77 -8.26
C VAL A 4 -18.51 -0.23 -8.26
N ARG A 5 -19.25 0.30 -9.23
CA ARG A 5 -19.47 1.74 -9.44
C ARG A 5 -20.62 2.35 -8.64
N ASP A 6 -21.34 1.53 -7.86
CA ASP A 6 -22.54 1.94 -7.12
C ASP A 6 -22.29 2.15 -5.61
N HIS A 7 -21.04 2.09 -5.15
CA HIS A 7 -20.74 2.40 -3.75
C HIS A 7 -20.85 3.92 -3.52
N PRO A 8 -21.66 4.40 -2.56
CA PRO A 8 -21.83 5.84 -2.29
C PRO A 8 -20.53 6.55 -1.88
N ASP A 9 -19.53 5.79 -1.40
CA ASP A 9 -18.19 6.29 -1.05
C ASP A 9 -17.24 6.45 -2.25
N SER A 10 -17.61 6.02 -3.46
CA SER A 10 -16.71 6.10 -4.63
C SER A 10 -16.71 7.47 -5.31
N LYS A 11 -17.59 8.40 -4.88
CA LYS A 11 -17.78 9.71 -5.52
C LYS A 11 -17.55 10.91 -4.61
N SER A 12 -17.20 10.71 -3.34
CA SER A 12 -17.12 11.81 -2.37
C SER A 12 -15.80 12.60 -2.41
N ASP A 13 -14.70 12.08 -2.96
CA ASP A 13 -13.39 12.67 -2.64
C ASP A 13 -12.57 13.14 -3.85
N LEU A 14 -13.20 13.51 -4.97
CA LEU A 14 -12.47 14.17 -6.06
C LEU A 14 -12.16 15.65 -5.73
N GLU A 15 -12.92 16.26 -4.83
CA GLU A 15 -12.70 17.65 -4.37
C GLU A 15 -11.70 17.71 -3.19
N GLU A 16 -11.55 16.64 -2.40
CA GLU A 16 -10.58 16.51 -1.30
C GLU A 16 -9.29 15.77 -1.73
N ILE A 17 -8.84 15.92 -2.98
CA ILE A 17 -7.57 15.31 -3.39
C ILE A 17 -6.40 16.19 -2.95
N ALA A 18 -6.58 17.50 -2.96
CA ALA A 18 -5.51 18.46 -2.65
C ALA A 18 -5.00 18.31 -1.21
N GLY A 19 -5.89 18.03 -0.24
CA GLY A 19 -5.52 17.84 1.17
C GLY A 19 -4.87 16.49 1.48
N ARG A 20 -5.06 15.48 0.62
CA ARG A 20 -4.54 14.12 0.80
C ARG A 20 -3.26 13.84 0.01
N ARG A 21 -2.77 14.80 -0.77
CA ARG A 21 -1.52 14.66 -1.52
C ARG A 21 -0.32 14.73 -0.58
N THR A 22 0.65 13.88 -0.83
CA THR A 22 1.94 13.90 -0.13
C THR A 22 2.70 15.20 -0.46
N GLN A 23 3.24 15.84 0.57
CA GLN A 23 4.05 17.04 0.39
C GLN A 23 5.31 16.70 -0.42
N GLY A 24 5.59 17.49 -1.47
CA GLY A 24 6.73 17.27 -2.36
C GLY A 24 6.44 16.39 -3.59
N ARG A 25 5.22 15.86 -3.73
CA ARG A 25 4.79 15.18 -4.96
C ARG A 25 4.82 16.14 -6.15
N SER A 26 5.40 15.70 -7.27
CA SER A 26 5.36 16.49 -8.50
C SER A 26 3.96 16.59 -9.11
N GLU A 27 3.66 17.75 -9.70
CA GLU A 27 2.45 17.99 -10.51
C GLU A 27 2.65 17.63 -11.99
N ASN A 28 3.90 17.54 -12.46
CA ASN A 28 4.20 17.14 -13.83
C ASN A 28 4.16 15.60 -13.94
N PRO A 29 3.39 15.04 -14.89
CA PRO A 29 3.19 13.60 -15.03
C PRO A 29 4.49 12.82 -15.25
N ASP A 30 5.41 13.31 -16.08
CA ASP A 30 6.64 12.57 -16.41
C ASP A 30 7.52 12.39 -15.16
N THR A 31 7.68 13.48 -14.41
CA THR A 31 8.44 13.47 -13.15
C THR A 31 7.72 12.77 -12.00
N LEU A 32 6.38 12.64 -12.09
CA LEU A 32 5.57 11.92 -11.12
C LEU A 32 5.79 10.43 -11.28
N ASP A 33 5.80 9.93 -12.51
CA ASP A 33 6.01 8.51 -12.79
C ASP A 33 7.40 8.05 -12.32
N GLU A 34 8.45 8.83 -12.59
CA GLU A 34 9.80 8.56 -12.07
C GLU A 34 9.85 8.52 -10.52
N GLN A 35 9.13 9.42 -9.84
CA GLN A 35 9.05 9.44 -8.38
C GLN A 35 8.29 8.23 -7.82
N LEU A 36 7.26 7.78 -8.51
CA LEU A 36 6.51 6.59 -8.14
C LEU A 36 7.43 5.38 -8.24
N ASP A 37 8.09 5.18 -9.37
CA ASP A 37 8.98 4.03 -9.60
C ASP A 37 10.11 3.99 -8.57
N ALA A 38 10.81 5.12 -8.36
CA ALA A 38 11.89 5.21 -7.37
C ALA A 38 11.40 4.94 -5.93
N GLY A 39 10.22 5.45 -5.56
CA GLY A 39 9.64 5.23 -4.24
C GLY A 39 9.16 3.80 -4.02
N LEU A 40 8.64 3.14 -5.06
CA LEU A 40 8.31 1.71 -5.00
C LEU A 40 9.59 0.89 -4.80
N GLU A 41 10.65 1.14 -5.57
CA GLU A 41 11.92 0.41 -5.47
C GLU A 41 12.56 0.48 -4.07
N ASP A 42 12.47 1.63 -3.39
CA ASP A 42 13.04 1.85 -2.06
C ASP A 42 12.16 1.29 -0.92
N SER A 43 10.83 1.23 -1.11
CA SER A 43 9.88 0.87 -0.05
C SER A 43 9.63 -0.63 0.12
N PHE A 44 10.13 -1.48 -0.79
CA PHE A 44 10.00 -2.93 -0.64
C PHE A 44 11.31 -3.54 -0.13
N PRO A 45 11.40 -3.95 1.15
CA PRO A 45 12.41 -4.93 1.52
C PRO A 45 12.20 -6.15 0.62
N ALA A 46 13.27 -6.64 -0.02
CA ALA A 46 13.24 -7.79 -0.93
C ALA A 46 12.71 -9.10 -0.29
N SER A 47 12.42 -9.09 1.01
CA SER A 47 11.82 -10.18 1.74
C SER A 47 11.10 -9.56 2.93
N ASP A 48 9.78 -9.68 3.01
CA ASP A 48 9.14 -9.74 4.33
C ASP A 48 9.98 -10.67 5.21
N PRO A 49 10.24 -10.33 6.48
CA PRO A 49 10.98 -11.22 7.36
C PRO A 49 10.29 -12.60 7.36
N PRO A 50 11.05 -13.70 7.37
CA PRO A 50 10.46 -15.03 7.33
C PRO A 50 9.41 -15.16 8.44
N ALA A 51 8.21 -15.63 8.08
CA ALA A 51 7.11 -15.77 9.02
C ALA A 51 7.49 -16.72 10.16
N VAL A 52 7.23 -16.31 11.41
CA VAL A 52 7.51 -17.12 12.60
C VAL A 52 6.51 -18.27 12.67
N VAL A 53 6.98 -19.50 12.47
CA VAL A 53 6.19 -20.71 12.72
C VAL A 53 6.33 -21.11 14.20
N SER A 54 5.30 -20.86 15.02
CA SER A 54 5.24 -21.42 16.37
C SER A 54 4.95 -22.92 16.29
N THR A 55 5.98 -23.75 16.31
CA THR A 55 5.80 -25.18 16.59
C THR A 55 5.50 -25.32 18.08
N ALA A 56 4.22 -25.44 18.43
CA ALA A 56 3.80 -25.86 19.75
C ALA A 56 4.20 -27.33 19.96
N ILE A 57 5.44 -27.59 20.37
CA ILE A 57 5.77 -28.84 21.05
C ILE A 57 5.14 -28.78 22.45
N SER A 58 3.86 -29.15 22.51
CA SER A 58 3.22 -29.48 23.79
C SER A 58 4.03 -30.61 24.43
N GLY A 59 4.44 -30.41 25.68
CA GLY A 59 5.44 -31.20 26.37
C GLY A 59 5.28 -32.71 26.22
N GLY A 60 6.37 -33.38 25.80
CA GLY A 60 6.62 -34.79 26.08
C GLY A 60 7.45 -34.88 27.35
N ALA A 61 6.79 -35.21 28.46
CA ALA A 61 7.38 -35.28 29.78
C ALA A 61 8.26 -36.53 29.99
N LYS A 62 9.21 -36.37 30.93
CA LYS A 62 9.93 -37.38 31.75
C LYS A 62 11.22 -37.93 31.17
#